data_AF-A0A6N1XBI0-F1
#
_entry.id   AF-A0A6N1XBI0-F1
#
_cell.length_a   1.000
_cell.length_b   1.000
_cell.length_c   1.000
_cell.angle_alpha   90.00
_cell.angle_beta   90.00
_cell.angle_gamma   90.00
#
_symmetry.space_group_name_H-M   'P 1'
#
loop_
_entity.id
_entity.type
_entity.pdbx_description
1 polymer ?
#
loop_
_entity_poly.entity_id
_entity_poly.type
_entity_poly.pdbx_seq_one_letter_code
_entity_poly.pdbx_strand_id
1 'polypeptide(L)'
;MNNNQQQTGQLVLDQQRLEAAKQGLDQGAVTPEVQPWREDIIKLLNDSLATELVCVLRYKRHHFTATGLESPAIADEFLVHADEEQAHADKIAKRIVQLGGTPDMNPDTLTSRSHADYDDSEDLHAMIRANLVAERVAIEAYTQIIELIGDKDPTTRRLIEQILEQEQEHADELSDWMKRA
;
A
#
# COMPACT_ATOMS: atom_id res chain seq x y z
N MET A 1 -5.63 -18.25 45.14
CA MET A 1 -6.37 -19.10 44.18
C MET A 1 -7.27 -18.16 43.39
N ASN A 2 -6.79 -17.62 42.26
CA ASN A 2 -7.59 -16.72 41.43
C ASN A 2 -8.22 -17.54 40.30
N ASN A 3 -9.55 -17.50 40.28
CA ASN A 3 -10.42 -18.23 39.36
C ASN A 3 -10.12 -17.86 37.92
N ASN A 4 -9.43 -18.77 37.25
CA ASN A 4 -9.38 -18.84 35.80
C ASN A 4 -10.74 -19.40 35.33
N GLN A 5 -11.75 -18.54 35.23
CA GLN A 5 -13.00 -18.92 34.57
C GLN A 5 -12.74 -18.91 33.07
N GLN A 6 -12.48 -20.10 32.54
CA GLN A 6 -12.54 -20.42 31.12
C GLN A 6 -13.86 -19.90 30.55
N GLN A 7 -13.80 -18.90 29.68
CA GLN A 7 -14.93 -18.47 28.88
C GLN A 7 -15.36 -19.64 27.98
N THR A 8 -16.58 -20.11 28.21
CA THR A 8 -17.29 -21.07 27.39
C THR A 8 -17.43 -20.52 25.96
N GLY A 9 -16.95 -21.30 24.97
CA GLY A 9 -16.83 -20.90 23.56
C GLY A 9 -18.16 -20.80 22.82
N GLN A 10 -18.82 -19.64 22.94
CA GLN A 10 -19.93 -19.27 22.07
C GLN A 10 -19.60 -17.93 21.40
N LEU A 11 -19.67 -17.89 20.07
CA LEU A 11 -19.45 -16.66 19.30
C LEU A 11 -20.64 -15.72 19.53
N VAL A 12 -20.45 -14.73 20.40
CA VAL A 12 -21.47 -13.72 20.74
C VAL A 12 -20.93 -12.33 20.44
N LEU A 13 -21.80 -11.44 19.98
CA LEU A 13 -21.44 -10.04 19.73
C LEU A 13 -21.20 -9.29 21.05
N ASP A 14 -20.21 -8.40 21.05
CA ASP A 14 -19.98 -7.46 22.14
C ASP A 14 -21.06 -6.37 22.12
N GLN A 15 -22.06 -6.51 23.00
CA GLN A 15 -23.16 -5.57 23.12
C GLN A 15 -22.71 -4.18 23.59
N GLN A 16 -21.65 -4.08 24.40
CA GLN A 16 -21.16 -2.78 24.89
C GLN A 16 -20.56 -1.99 23.73
N ARG A 17 -19.79 -2.65 22.86
CA ARG A 17 -19.25 -2.03 21.64
C ARG A 17 -20.35 -1.61 20.66
N LEU A 18 -21.41 -2.41 20.54
CA LEU A 18 -22.57 -2.03 19.71
C LEU A 18 -23.27 -0.77 20.24
N GLU A 19 -23.47 -0.64 21.55
CA GLU A 19 -24.04 0.58 22.14
C GLU A 19 -23.10 1.78 21.98
N ALA A 20 -21.79 1.59 22.17
CA ALA A 20 -20.80 2.65 21.96
C ALA A 20 -20.78 3.14 20.50
N ALA A 21 -20.94 2.24 19.52
CA ALA A 21 -21.00 2.57 18.10
C ALA A 21 -22.25 3.38 17.70
N LYS A 22 -23.29 3.45 18.54
CA LYS A 22 -24.45 4.34 18.32
C LYS A 22 -24.17 5.80 18.70
N GLN A 23 -23.05 6.06 19.38
CA GLN A 23 -22.61 7.40 19.74
C GLN A 23 -21.47 7.86 18.81
N GLY A 24 -21.14 9.16 18.83
CA GLY A 24 -20.02 9.70 18.03
C GLY A 24 -20.29 9.79 16.52
N LEU A 25 -21.54 10.13 16.14
CA LEU A 25 -21.97 10.23 14.72
C LEU A 25 -21.13 11.22 13.89
N ASP A 26 -20.45 12.16 14.55
CA ASP A 26 -19.50 13.11 13.96
C ASP A 26 -18.23 12.44 13.41
N GLN A 27 -17.93 11.21 13.84
CA GLN A 27 -16.74 10.44 13.41
C GLN A 27 -17.03 9.50 12.23
N GLY A 28 -18.23 9.60 11.63
CA GLY A 28 -18.62 8.86 10.43
C GLY A 28 -18.64 7.35 10.64
N ALA A 29 -17.96 6.60 9.76
CA ALA A 29 -17.95 5.13 9.77
C ALA A 29 -16.91 4.52 10.74
N VAL A 30 -16.16 5.35 11.48
CA VAL A 30 -15.13 4.87 12.42
C VAL A 30 -15.80 4.32 13.68
N THR A 31 -15.48 3.08 14.03
CA THR A 31 -16.03 2.39 15.21
C THR A 31 -15.02 2.32 16.35
N PRO A 32 -15.45 2.06 17.60
CA PRO A 32 -14.56 2.07 18.78
C PRO A 32 -13.34 1.14 18.72
N GLU A 33 -13.38 0.06 17.92
CA GLU A 33 -12.27 -0.90 17.81
C GLU A 33 -11.02 -0.28 17.18
N VAL A 34 -11.23 0.58 16.19
CA VAL A 34 -10.14 1.17 15.41
C VAL A 34 -9.48 2.31 16.18
N GLN A 35 -10.17 2.90 17.16
CA GLN A 35 -9.75 4.11 17.89
C GLN A 35 -8.33 4.07 18.44
N PRO A 36 -7.85 3.00 19.11
CA PRO A 36 -6.51 3.00 19.70
C PRO A 36 -5.38 3.04 18.65
N TRP A 37 -5.67 2.60 17.42
CA TRP A 37 -4.67 2.36 16.37
C TRP A 37 -4.86 3.27 15.15
N ARG A 38 -5.93 4.06 15.13
CA ARG A 38 -6.37 4.82 13.97
C ARG A 38 -5.28 5.72 13.39
N GLU A 39 -4.63 6.50 14.26
CA GLU A 39 -3.59 7.46 13.84
C GLU A 39 -2.34 6.74 13.31
N ASP A 40 -1.95 5.62 13.93
CA ASP A 40 -0.82 4.81 13.48
C ASP A 40 -1.10 4.19 12.11
N ILE A 41 -2.33 3.68 11.89
CA ILE A 41 -2.75 3.14 10.60
C ILE A 41 -2.79 4.24 9.54
N ILE A 42 -3.33 5.42 9.86
CA ILE A 42 -3.33 6.57 8.94
C ILE A 42 -1.89 6.96 8.56
N LYS A 43 -0.95 6.92 9.50
CA LYS A 43 0.46 7.20 9.22
C LYS A 43 1.04 6.17 8.26
N LEU A 44 0.89 4.88 8.55
CA LEU A 44 1.37 3.79 7.68
C LEU A 44 0.81 3.93 6.26
N LEU A 45 -0.50 4.22 6.15
CA LEU A 45 -1.14 4.43 4.85
C LEU A 45 -0.63 5.67 4.12
N ASN A 46 -0.28 6.75 4.82
CA ASN A 46 0.32 7.92 4.17
C ASN A 46 1.73 7.63 3.66
N ASP A 47 2.53 6.86 4.40
CA ASP A 47 3.87 6.45 3.95
C ASP A 47 3.78 5.51 2.72
N SER A 48 2.81 4.59 2.72
CA SER A 48 2.46 3.77 1.54
C SER A 48 1.97 4.62 0.37
N LEU A 49 1.07 5.59 0.60
CA LEU A 49 0.61 6.51 -0.45
C LEU A 49 1.77 7.26 -1.11
N ALA A 50 2.75 7.69 -0.32
CA ALA A 50 3.95 8.33 -0.88
C ALA A 50 4.76 7.35 -1.75
N THR A 51 4.84 6.09 -1.33
CA THR A 51 5.50 5.02 -2.09
C THR A 51 4.86 4.83 -3.45
N GLU A 52 3.54 4.63 -3.48
CA GLU A 52 2.78 4.46 -4.73
C GLU A 52 2.95 5.66 -5.68
N LEU A 53 2.87 6.89 -5.15
CA LEU A 53 3.04 8.09 -5.98
C LEU A 53 4.46 8.22 -6.54
N VAL A 54 5.49 7.83 -5.78
CA VAL A 54 6.87 7.77 -6.29
C VAL A 54 7.00 6.68 -7.36
N CYS A 55 6.37 5.51 -7.18
CA CYS A 55 6.34 4.44 -8.18
C CYS A 55 5.67 4.90 -9.48
N VAL A 56 4.50 5.55 -9.42
CA VAL A 56 3.82 6.14 -10.60
C VAL A 56 4.76 7.04 -11.39
N LEU A 57 5.46 7.96 -10.70
CA LEU A 57 6.37 8.90 -11.34
C LEU A 57 7.59 8.19 -11.95
N ARG A 58 8.16 7.20 -11.25
CA ARG A 58 9.30 6.42 -11.72
C ARG A 58 8.93 5.60 -12.96
N TYR A 59 7.84 4.86 -12.92
CA TYR A 59 7.36 4.08 -14.06
C TYR A 59 7.03 4.96 -15.27
N LYS A 60 6.32 6.09 -15.08
CA LYS A 60 6.03 7.01 -16.19
C LYS A 60 7.28 7.58 -16.80
N ARG A 61 8.27 7.96 -15.99
CA ARG A 61 9.56 8.41 -16.52
C ARG A 61 10.19 7.31 -17.36
N HIS A 62 10.31 6.09 -16.82
CA HIS A 62 10.91 4.97 -17.54
C HIS A 62 10.16 4.63 -18.83
N HIS A 63 8.82 4.65 -18.83
CA HIS A 63 8.02 4.51 -20.04
C HIS A 63 8.41 5.54 -21.11
N PHE A 64 8.48 6.83 -20.76
CA PHE A 64 8.76 7.89 -21.73
C PHE A 64 10.21 7.93 -22.19
N THR A 65 11.16 7.44 -21.38
CA THR A 65 12.60 7.51 -21.70
C THR A 65 13.20 6.17 -22.13
N ALA A 66 12.43 5.08 -22.10
CA ALA A 66 12.88 3.78 -22.57
C ALA A 66 13.17 3.83 -24.09
N THR A 67 14.40 3.49 -24.46
CA THR A 67 14.85 3.42 -25.86
C THR A 67 15.61 2.13 -26.11
N GLY A 68 15.64 1.65 -27.36
CA GLY A 68 16.28 0.38 -27.73
C GLY A 68 15.39 -0.48 -28.63
N LEU A 69 15.91 -1.63 -29.08
CA LEU A 69 15.15 -2.52 -29.97
C LEU A 69 14.03 -3.25 -29.22
N GLU A 70 14.27 -3.64 -27.97
CA GLU A 70 13.28 -4.31 -27.09
C GLU A 70 12.41 -3.33 -26.32
N SER A 71 12.72 -2.03 -26.39
CA SER A 71 12.09 -1.01 -25.56
C SER A 71 10.59 -0.82 -25.75
N PRO A 72 9.96 -1.02 -26.93
CA PRO A 72 8.52 -0.75 -27.06
C PRO A 72 7.66 -1.61 -26.13
N ALA A 73 7.91 -2.92 -26.04
CA ALA A 73 7.12 -3.81 -25.20
C ALA A 73 7.34 -3.54 -23.70
N ILE A 74 8.60 -3.32 -23.30
CA ILE A 74 8.95 -3.02 -21.90
C ILE A 74 8.42 -1.65 -21.47
N ALA A 75 8.48 -0.66 -22.37
CA ALA A 75 7.92 0.67 -22.13
C ALA A 75 6.41 0.61 -21.96
N ASP A 76 5.70 -0.15 -22.79
CA ASP A 76 4.25 -0.34 -22.66
C ASP A 76 3.90 -0.99 -21.30
N GLU A 77 4.68 -1.99 -20.86
CA GLU A 77 4.52 -2.61 -19.53
C GLU A 77 4.74 -1.60 -18.39
N PHE A 78 5.77 -0.76 -18.49
CA PHE A 78 5.97 0.30 -17.50
C PHE A 78 4.78 1.26 -17.40
N LEU A 79 4.06 1.52 -18.50
CA LEU A 79 2.86 2.34 -18.46
C LEU A 79 1.70 1.61 -17.78
N VAL A 80 1.54 0.31 -18.02
CA VAL A 80 0.54 -0.53 -17.34
C VAL A 80 0.76 -0.49 -15.84
N HIS A 81 1.97 -0.79 -15.38
CA HIS A 81 2.31 -0.73 -13.95
C HIS A 81 2.06 0.69 -13.41
N ALA A 82 2.47 1.75 -14.11
CA ALA A 82 2.22 3.12 -13.64
C ALA A 82 0.73 3.43 -13.38
N ASP A 83 -0.17 2.89 -14.19
CA ASP A 83 -1.60 3.09 -14.03
C ASP A 83 -2.17 2.22 -12.89
N GLU A 84 -1.58 1.04 -12.63
CA GLU A 84 -1.91 0.17 -11.51
C GLU A 84 -1.44 0.77 -10.17
N GLU A 85 -0.23 1.30 -10.10
CA GLU A 85 0.28 2.06 -8.93
C GLU A 85 -0.60 3.28 -8.63
N GLN A 86 -1.11 3.95 -9.68
CA GLN A 86 -2.06 5.05 -9.48
C GLN A 86 -3.37 4.55 -8.88
N ALA A 87 -3.84 3.36 -9.29
CA ALA A 87 -5.03 2.75 -8.70
C ALA A 87 -4.78 2.31 -7.24
N HIS A 88 -3.57 1.86 -6.88
CA HIS A 88 -3.16 1.59 -5.51
C HIS A 88 -3.22 2.87 -4.66
N ALA A 89 -2.57 3.94 -5.13
CA ALA A 89 -2.58 5.25 -4.48
C ALA A 89 -4.02 5.75 -4.21
N ASP A 90 -4.91 5.64 -5.19
CA ASP A 90 -6.30 6.07 -5.07
C ASP A 90 -7.08 5.26 -4.01
N LYS A 91 -6.88 3.93 -3.97
CA LYS A 91 -7.50 3.05 -2.96
C LYS A 91 -6.99 3.42 -1.56
N ILE A 92 -5.69 3.66 -1.40
CA ILE A 92 -5.05 4.05 -0.12
C ILE A 92 -5.57 5.42 0.33
N ALA A 93 -5.56 6.42 -0.54
CA ALA A 93 -6.04 7.77 -0.21
C ALA A 93 -7.51 7.76 0.23
N LYS A 94 -8.34 6.98 -0.48
CA LYS A 94 -9.74 6.77 -0.08
C LYS A 94 -9.85 6.13 1.30
N ARG A 95 -8.98 5.16 1.61
CA ARG A 95 -8.99 4.51 2.94
C ARG A 95 -8.57 5.46 4.05
N ILE A 96 -7.59 6.32 3.83
CA ILE A 96 -7.18 7.37 4.78
C ILE A 96 -8.37 8.27 5.13
N VAL A 97 -9.13 8.73 4.13
CA VAL A 97 -10.33 9.57 4.34
C VAL A 97 -11.42 8.81 5.12
N GLN A 98 -11.63 7.52 4.83
CA GLN A 98 -12.59 6.70 5.58
C GLN A 98 -12.23 6.56 7.07
N LEU A 99 -10.94 6.60 7.40
CA LEU A 99 -10.44 6.60 8.78
C LEU A 99 -10.51 8.00 9.43
N GLY A 100 -10.96 9.02 8.70
CA GLY A 100 -11.03 10.41 9.16
C GLY A 100 -9.69 11.15 9.09
N GLY A 101 -8.70 10.59 8.39
CA GLY A 101 -7.42 11.24 8.12
C GLY A 101 -7.43 12.07 6.82
N THR A 102 -6.31 12.73 6.54
CA THR A 102 -6.08 13.47 5.30
C THR A 102 -4.94 12.81 4.52
N PRO A 103 -5.14 12.44 3.24
CA PRO A 103 -4.06 11.93 2.41
C PRO A 103 -3.05 13.04 2.08
N ASP A 104 -1.77 12.82 2.41
CA ASP A 104 -0.67 13.72 2.06
C ASP A 104 -0.08 13.33 0.70
N MET A 105 -0.45 14.10 -0.33
CA MET A 105 0.05 13.97 -1.70
C MET A 105 1.07 15.08 -2.06
N ASN A 106 1.61 15.79 -1.07
CA ASN A 106 2.52 16.90 -1.33
C ASN A 106 3.83 16.41 -2.00
N PRO A 107 4.14 16.84 -3.24
CA PRO A 107 5.32 16.38 -3.96
C PRO A 107 6.64 16.66 -3.22
N ASP A 108 6.69 17.75 -2.43
CA ASP A 108 7.89 18.15 -1.70
C ASP A 108 8.26 17.17 -0.57
N THR A 109 7.31 16.35 -0.11
CA THR A 109 7.52 15.42 1.02
C THR A 109 7.51 13.95 0.61
N LEU A 110 7.14 13.61 -0.63
CA LEU A 110 6.96 12.22 -1.07
C LEU A 110 8.18 11.35 -0.80
N THR A 111 9.36 11.76 -1.27
CA THR A 111 10.59 10.94 -1.14
C THR A 111 11.07 10.79 0.30
N SER A 112 10.68 11.68 1.20
CA SER A 112 11.02 11.57 2.63
C SER A 112 10.17 10.53 3.39
N ARG A 113 9.03 10.13 2.80
CA ARG A 113 8.06 9.20 3.41
C ARG A 113 7.94 7.89 2.65
N SER A 114 8.24 7.90 1.35
CA SER A 114 8.25 6.72 0.49
C SER A 114 9.22 5.66 1.03
N HIS A 115 8.82 4.40 0.95
CA HIS A 115 9.71 3.27 1.23
C HIS A 115 10.65 2.98 0.05
N ALA A 116 10.23 3.33 -1.17
CA ALA A 116 10.98 3.11 -2.40
C ALA A 116 11.55 4.42 -2.97
N ASP A 117 12.71 4.32 -3.61
CA ASP A 117 13.36 5.47 -4.20
C ASP A 117 12.73 5.87 -5.55
N TYR A 118 12.87 7.15 -5.89
CA TYR A 118 12.76 7.58 -7.28
C TYR A 118 13.99 7.10 -8.05
N ASP A 119 13.87 6.94 -9.36
CA ASP A 119 14.99 6.55 -10.22
C ASP A 119 14.95 7.32 -11.54
N ASP A 120 16.14 7.72 -12.00
CA ASP A 120 16.31 8.47 -13.23
C ASP A 120 17.27 7.78 -14.22
N SER A 121 17.39 6.46 -14.15
CA SER A 121 18.21 5.67 -15.08
C SER A 121 17.83 5.91 -16.54
N GLU A 122 18.83 5.88 -17.42
CA GLU A 122 18.64 6.03 -18.89
C GLU A 122 18.77 4.70 -19.64
N ASP A 123 19.47 3.73 -19.05
CA ASP A 123 19.65 2.40 -19.62
C ASP A 123 18.47 1.48 -19.28
N LEU A 124 17.95 0.77 -20.28
CA LEU A 124 16.73 -0.05 -20.14
C LEU A 124 16.88 -1.14 -19.07
N HIS A 125 18.04 -1.81 -19.02
CA HIS A 125 18.30 -2.85 -18.03
C HIS A 125 18.45 -2.25 -16.62
N ALA A 126 19.02 -1.05 -16.50
CA ALA A 126 19.01 -0.30 -15.24
C ALA A 126 17.60 0.11 -14.79
N MET A 127 16.72 0.53 -15.71
CA MET A 127 15.32 0.86 -15.41
C MET A 127 14.55 -0.36 -14.87
N ILE A 128 14.66 -1.52 -15.54
CA ILE A 128 14.02 -2.77 -15.08
C ILE A 128 14.52 -3.13 -13.69
N ARG A 129 15.84 -3.05 -13.48
CA ARG A 129 16.44 -3.33 -12.17
C ARG A 129 15.93 -2.38 -11.08
N ALA A 130 15.83 -1.08 -11.37
CA ALA A 130 15.35 -0.09 -10.42
C ALA A 130 13.90 -0.34 -10.03
N ASN A 131 13.03 -0.60 -11.00
CA ASN A 131 11.63 -0.96 -10.75
C ASN A 131 11.54 -2.27 -9.93
N LEU A 132 12.28 -3.31 -10.30
CA LEU A 132 12.26 -4.58 -9.56
C LEU A 132 12.74 -4.43 -8.11
N VAL A 133 13.73 -3.57 -7.85
CA VAL A 133 14.18 -3.27 -6.49
C VAL A 133 13.06 -2.57 -5.72
N ALA A 134 12.40 -1.59 -6.33
CA ALA A 134 11.29 -0.88 -5.71
C ALA A 134 10.11 -1.81 -5.38
N GLU A 135 9.72 -2.70 -6.30
CA GLU A 135 8.63 -3.67 -6.03
C GLU A 135 8.96 -4.57 -4.84
N ARG A 136 10.20 -5.06 -4.76
CA ARG A 136 10.63 -5.89 -3.63
C ARG A 136 10.60 -5.14 -2.30
N VAL A 137 10.85 -3.84 -2.31
CA VAL A 137 10.74 -3.00 -1.11
C VAL A 137 9.27 -2.77 -0.75
N ALA A 138 8.39 -2.51 -1.73
CA ALA A 138 6.95 -2.37 -1.53
C ALA A 138 6.34 -3.67 -0.96
N ILE A 139 6.68 -4.83 -1.54
CA ILE A 139 6.28 -6.17 -1.05
C ILE A 139 6.64 -6.36 0.42
N GLU A 140 7.88 -6.04 0.80
CA GLU A 140 8.35 -6.18 2.19
C GLU A 140 7.60 -5.22 3.11
N ALA A 141 7.44 -3.94 2.72
CA ALA A 141 6.71 -2.95 3.50
C ALA A 141 5.25 -3.37 3.71
N TYR A 142 4.57 -3.84 2.67
CA TYR A 142 3.18 -4.29 2.75
C TYR A 142 3.02 -5.56 3.58
N THR A 143 3.95 -6.50 3.48
CA THR A 143 3.98 -7.69 4.34
C THR A 143 4.06 -7.27 5.82
N GLN A 144 4.97 -6.36 6.17
CA GLN A 144 5.09 -5.86 7.55
C GLN A 144 3.84 -5.09 7.99
N ILE A 145 3.25 -4.25 7.13
CA ILE A 145 2.03 -3.50 7.44
C ILE A 145 0.86 -4.45 7.73
N ILE A 146 0.71 -5.53 6.95
CA ILE A 146 -0.32 -6.56 7.17
C ILE A 146 -0.17 -7.20 8.55
N GLU A 147 1.07 -7.52 8.96
CA GLU A 147 1.37 -8.06 10.28
C GLU A 147 1.09 -7.06 11.40
N LEU A 148 1.53 -5.81 11.23
CA LEU A 148 1.31 -4.73 12.20
C LEU A 148 -0.18 -4.46 12.43
N ILE A 149 -0.97 -4.39 11.35
CA ILE A 149 -2.42 -4.19 11.45
C ILE A 149 -3.06 -5.41 12.09
N GLY A 150 -2.78 -6.62 11.60
CA GLY A 150 -3.35 -7.85 12.16
C GLY A 150 -4.88 -7.83 12.18
N ASP A 151 -5.46 -7.99 13.37
CA ASP A 151 -6.90 -7.98 13.64
C ASP A 151 -7.47 -6.59 13.97
N LYS A 152 -6.63 -5.55 14.06
CA LYS A 152 -7.00 -4.21 14.52
C LYS A 152 -7.89 -3.46 13.52
N ASP A 153 -7.64 -3.69 12.23
CA ASP A 153 -8.45 -3.14 11.14
C ASP A 153 -8.48 -4.11 9.94
N PRO A 154 -9.44 -5.05 9.92
CA PRO A 154 -9.56 -6.04 8.85
C PRO A 154 -9.80 -5.42 7.46
N THR A 155 -10.39 -4.22 7.39
CA THR A 155 -10.68 -3.59 6.11
C THR A 155 -9.40 -3.01 5.51
N THR A 156 -8.58 -2.33 6.31
CA THR A 156 -7.27 -1.86 5.85
C THR A 156 -6.35 -3.02 5.54
N ARG A 157 -6.30 -4.05 6.40
CA ARG A 157 -5.49 -5.25 6.14
C ARG A 157 -5.81 -5.86 4.77
N ARG A 158 -7.10 -6.12 4.48
CA ARG A 158 -7.52 -6.70 3.20
C ARG A 158 -7.15 -5.82 2.00
N LEU A 159 -7.25 -4.50 2.15
CA LEU A 159 -6.80 -3.58 1.10
C LEU A 159 -5.31 -3.76 0.80
N ILE A 160 -4.47 -3.80 1.84
CA ILE A 160 -3.03 -3.97 1.67
C ILE A 160 -2.67 -5.36 1.14
N GLU A 161 -3.39 -6.41 1.55
CA GLU A 161 -3.23 -7.76 0.96
C GLU A 161 -3.51 -7.78 -0.54
N GLN A 162 -4.50 -7.02 -1.03
CA GLN A 162 -4.81 -6.92 -2.45
C GLN A 162 -3.73 -6.15 -3.23
N ILE A 163 -3.17 -5.09 -2.65
CA ILE A 163 -2.07 -4.35 -3.27
C ILE A 163 -0.81 -5.23 -3.33
N LEU A 164 -0.50 -5.92 -2.22
CA LEU A 164 0.63 -6.85 -2.14
C LEU A 164 0.58 -7.94 -3.23
N GLU A 165 -0.60 -8.47 -3.53
CA GLU A 165 -0.79 -9.45 -4.61
C GLU A 165 -0.35 -8.87 -5.96
N GLN A 166 -0.77 -7.64 -6.29
CA GLN A 166 -0.39 -6.96 -7.53
C GLN A 166 1.12 -6.64 -7.56
N GLU A 167 1.72 -6.19 -6.46
CA GLU A 167 3.17 -5.94 -6.43
C GLU A 167 4.01 -7.20 -6.65
N GLN A 168 3.53 -8.35 -6.19
CA GLN A 168 4.19 -9.63 -6.44
C GLN A 168 4.12 -10.01 -7.92
N GLU A 169 2.99 -9.75 -8.59
CA GLU A 169 2.83 -9.91 -10.03
C GLU A 169 3.80 -8.99 -10.80
N HIS A 170 3.83 -7.69 -10.46
CA HIS A 170 4.76 -6.72 -11.05
C HIS A 170 6.22 -7.19 -10.92
N ALA A 171 6.63 -7.64 -9.73
CA ALA A 171 7.99 -8.10 -9.47
C ALA A 171 8.35 -9.35 -10.28
N ASP A 172 7.42 -10.29 -10.44
CA ASP A 172 7.63 -11.50 -11.24
C ASP A 172 7.78 -11.17 -12.73
N GLU A 173 6.96 -10.26 -13.26
CA GLU A 173 7.04 -9.81 -14.66
C GLU A 173 8.36 -9.08 -14.95
N LEU A 174 8.76 -8.15 -14.08
CA LEU A 174 10.04 -7.46 -14.19
C LEU A 174 11.24 -8.41 -14.10
N SER A 175 11.17 -9.42 -13.22
CA SER A 175 12.19 -10.46 -13.09
C SER A 175 12.36 -11.25 -14.39
N ASP A 176 11.27 -11.49 -15.11
CA ASP A 176 11.30 -12.16 -16.41
C ASP A 176 11.86 -11.26 -17.51
N TRP A 177 11.51 -9.96 -17.53
CA TRP A 177 12.12 -8.99 -18.42
C TRP A 177 13.63 -8.84 -18.18
N MET A 178 14.06 -8.85 -16.92
CA MET A 178 15.46 -8.75 -16.52
C MET A 178 16.33 -9.90 -17.06
N LYS A 179 15.75 -11.08 -17.31
CA LYS A 179 16.47 -12.22 -17.89
C LYS A 179 16.55 -12.15 -19.43
N ARG A 180 15.72 -11.31 -20.05
CA ARG A 180 15.57 -11.20 -21.51
C ARG A 180 16.32 -9.99 -22.08
N ALA A 181 16.40 -8.90 -21.31
CA ALA A 181 17.08 -7.65 -21.65
C ALA A 181 18.61 -7.74 -21.68
#